data_AF-A0A258LA24-F1
#
_entry.id   AF-A0A258LA24-F1
#
_cell.length_a   1.000
_cell.length_b   1.000
_cell.length_c   1.000
_cell.angle_alpha   90.00
_cell.angle_beta   90.00
_cell.angle_gamma   90.00
#
_symmetry.space_group_name_H-M   'P 1'
#
loop_
_entity.id
_entity.type
_entity.pdbx_description
1 polymer ?
#
loop_
_entity_poly.entity_id
_entity_poly.type
_entity_poly.pdbx_seq_one_letter_code
_entity_poly.pdbx_strand_id
1 'polypeptide(L)'
;MWGDSARAERPATQYLPYIGHIGPQTVLLESGALLAMGHVEGQAFELADHALRNARLRLLNTTYRNLADDNVTIHTHLIRHADLGATPARRFRSGFAHALDDAYRDKVLASRLYRNDYFISMVVSPRSPLGTGLARKWARLGRKSAEAADGL
;
A
#
# COMPACT_ATOMS: atom_id res chain seq x y z
N MET A 1 -7.40 36.01 16.34
CA MET A 1 -7.78 36.13 14.92
C MET A 1 -7.13 34.99 14.16
N TRP A 2 -7.81 33.86 14.01
CA TRP A 2 -7.40 32.82 13.07
C TRP A 2 -8.11 33.12 11.76
N GLY A 3 -7.35 33.54 10.75
CA GLY A 3 -7.88 33.82 9.42
C GLY A 3 -8.34 32.53 8.74
N ASP A 4 -9.30 32.67 7.83
CA ASP A 4 -9.88 31.62 6.98
C ASP A 4 -8.82 30.96 6.07
N SER A 5 -7.93 30.14 6.63
CA SER A 5 -6.94 29.35 5.89
C SER A 5 -7.60 28.33 4.95
N ALA A 6 -8.85 27.96 5.22
CA ALA A 6 -9.63 27.02 4.42
C ALA A 6 -9.86 27.49 2.98
N ARG A 7 -9.82 28.80 2.70
CA ARG A 7 -9.96 29.34 1.33
C ARG A 7 -8.66 29.30 0.52
N ALA A 8 -7.51 29.19 1.20
CA ALA A 8 -6.19 29.09 0.56
C ALA A 8 -5.74 27.63 0.38
N GLU A 9 -6.33 26.70 1.11
CA GLU A 9 -6.05 25.27 0.97
C GLU A 9 -6.67 24.72 -0.33
N ARG A 10 -5.82 24.07 -1.13
CA ARG A 10 -6.30 23.33 -2.31
C ARG A 10 -7.08 22.10 -1.85
N PRO A 11 -8.21 21.80 -2.48
CA PRO A 11 -8.99 20.63 -2.11
C PRO A 11 -8.18 19.36 -2.34
N ALA A 12 -8.20 18.45 -1.36
CA ALA A 12 -7.44 17.20 -1.40
C ALA A 12 -7.83 16.29 -2.58
N THR A 13 -9.05 16.45 -3.11
CA THR A 13 -9.55 15.77 -4.32
C THR A 13 -8.67 16.00 -5.54
N GLN A 14 -7.93 17.12 -5.61
CA GLN A 14 -6.97 17.36 -6.69
C GLN A 14 -5.81 16.35 -6.70
N TYR A 15 -5.52 15.72 -5.56
CA TYR A 15 -4.43 14.76 -5.38
C TYR A 15 -4.90 13.31 -5.26
N LEU A 16 -6.21 13.09 -5.18
CA LEU A 16 -6.84 11.79 -5.00
C LEU A 16 -7.61 11.43 -6.28
N PRO A 17 -6.98 10.74 -7.25
CA PRO A 17 -7.60 10.44 -8.55
C PRO A 17 -8.60 9.27 -8.44
N TYR A 18 -9.36 9.17 -7.36
CA TYR A 18 -10.29 8.08 -7.07
C TYR A 18 -11.72 8.48 -7.47
N ILE A 19 -12.35 7.70 -8.35
CA ILE A 19 -13.78 7.86 -8.63
C ILE A 19 -14.59 7.16 -7.55
N GLY A 20 -14.21 5.93 -7.20
CA GLY A 20 -14.90 5.15 -6.17
C GLY A 20 -14.67 3.66 -6.29
N HIS A 21 -15.24 2.91 -5.36
CA HIS A 21 -15.20 1.45 -5.38
C HIS A 21 -16.14 0.89 -6.45
N ILE A 22 -15.62 0.02 -7.30
CA ILE A 22 -16.42 -0.79 -8.24
C ILE A 22 -16.62 -2.22 -7.73
N GLY A 23 -15.95 -2.56 -6.64
CA GLY A 23 -16.06 -3.83 -5.94
C GLY A 23 -15.42 -3.76 -4.55
N PRO A 24 -15.49 -4.84 -3.77
CA PRO A 24 -15.07 -4.84 -2.36
C PRO A 24 -13.61 -4.43 -2.15
N GLN A 25 -12.72 -4.76 -3.10
CA GLN A 25 -11.27 -4.55 -3.01
C GLN A 25 -10.71 -3.79 -4.23
N THR A 26 -11.57 -3.10 -4.99
CA THR A 26 -11.18 -2.47 -6.25
C THR A 26 -11.76 -1.07 -6.38
N VAL A 27 -10.89 -0.12 -6.66
CA VAL A 27 -11.20 1.30 -6.86
C VAL A 27 -10.96 1.67 -8.32
N LEU A 28 -11.91 2.34 -8.93
CA LEU A 28 -11.77 2.95 -10.26
C LEU A 28 -11.11 4.32 -10.12
N LEU A 29 -10.08 4.57 -10.93
CA LEU A 29 -9.36 5.84 -10.99
C LEU A 29 -9.93 6.74 -12.09
N GLU A 30 -9.71 8.06 -12.00
CA GLU A 30 -10.09 9.04 -13.03
C GLU A 30 -9.51 8.73 -14.41
N SER A 31 -8.37 8.03 -14.45
CA SER A 31 -7.71 7.58 -15.68
C SER A 31 -8.41 6.41 -16.37
N GLY A 32 -9.44 5.82 -15.74
CA GLY A 32 -10.04 4.54 -16.15
C GLY A 32 -9.26 3.31 -15.68
N ALA A 33 -8.16 3.48 -14.95
CA ALA A 33 -7.40 2.38 -14.38
C ALA A 33 -8.08 1.82 -13.12
N LEU A 34 -7.81 0.54 -12.83
CA LEU A 34 -8.27 -0.14 -11.63
C LEU A 34 -7.15 -0.23 -10.62
N LEU A 35 -7.43 0.10 -9.37
CA LEU A 35 -6.52 -0.02 -8.24
C LEU A 35 -7.04 -1.09 -7.27
N ALA A 36 -6.18 -2.03 -6.90
CA ALA A 36 -6.35 -2.90 -5.75
C ALA A 36 -5.16 -2.76 -4.81
N MET A 37 -5.39 -2.87 -3.50
CA MET A 37 -4.33 -2.79 -2.50
C MET A 37 -4.48 -3.91 -1.48
N GLY A 38 -3.36 -4.52 -1.11
CA GLY A 38 -3.28 -5.52 -0.05
C GLY A 38 -2.27 -5.12 1.02
N HIS A 39 -2.58 -5.47 2.28
CA HIS A 39 -1.64 -5.42 3.40
C HIS A 39 -0.94 -6.77 3.56
N VAL A 40 0.36 -6.72 3.76
CA VAL A 40 1.21 -7.89 4.02
C VAL A 40 2.09 -7.58 5.22
N GLU A 41 2.06 -8.46 6.21
CA GLU A 41 2.92 -8.34 7.38
C GLU A 41 4.40 -8.51 6.99
N GLY A 42 5.26 -7.70 7.61
CA GLY A 42 6.70 -7.86 7.46
C GLY A 42 7.20 -9.15 8.11
N GLN A 43 8.32 -9.65 7.59
CA GLN A 43 8.97 -10.83 8.12
C GLN A 43 10.32 -10.46 8.76
N ALA A 44 10.67 -11.14 9.85
CA ALA A 44 11.98 -11.02 10.48
C ALA A 44 13.10 -11.33 9.46
N PHE A 45 13.96 -10.37 9.19
CA PHE A 45 15.04 -10.51 8.21
C PHE A 45 16.31 -11.09 8.83
N GLU A 46 16.71 -10.59 10.00
CA GLU A 46 17.97 -10.97 10.67
C GLU A 46 17.90 -12.37 11.30
N LEU A 47 16.72 -12.75 11.81
CA LEU A 47 16.48 -14.06 12.43
C LEU A 47 16.11 -15.15 11.41
N ALA A 48 15.90 -14.80 10.14
CA ALA A 48 15.55 -15.76 9.12
C ALA A 48 16.80 -16.48 8.60
N ASP A 49 16.69 -17.80 8.44
CA ASP A 49 17.69 -18.59 7.75
C ASP A 49 17.94 -18.05 6.32
N HIS A 50 19.21 -18.08 5.90
CA HIS A 50 19.63 -17.55 4.61
C HIS A 50 19.00 -18.31 3.44
N ALA A 51 18.84 -19.63 3.54
CA ALA A 51 18.24 -20.41 2.46
C ALA A 51 16.75 -20.06 2.30
N LEU A 52 16.04 -19.91 3.41
CA LEU A 52 14.64 -19.46 3.43
C LEU A 52 14.49 -18.05 2.84
N ARG A 53 15.36 -17.10 3.24
CA ARG A 53 15.35 -15.74 2.70
C ARG A 53 15.54 -15.74 1.18
N ASN A 54 16.53 -16.48 0.69
CA ASN A 54 16.82 -16.55 -0.74
C ASN A 54 15.68 -17.24 -1.51
N ALA A 55 15.04 -18.25 -0.93
CA ALA A 55 13.87 -18.90 -1.53
C ALA A 55 12.70 -17.93 -1.72
N ARG A 56 12.42 -17.09 -0.72
CA ARG A 56 11.38 -16.04 -0.80
C ARG A 56 11.68 -15.03 -1.89
N LEU A 57 12.93 -14.56 -2.00
CA LEU A 57 13.32 -13.62 -3.06
C LEU A 57 13.18 -14.24 -4.46
N ARG A 58 13.50 -15.53 -4.62
CA ARG A 58 13.27 -16.25 -5.88
C ARG A 58 11.78 -16.34 -6.21
N LEU A 59 10.95 -16.67 -5.24
CA LEU A 59 9.49 -16.73 -5.41
C LEU A 59 8.92 -15.37 -5.80
N LEU A 60 9.36 -14.29 -5.15
CA LEU A 60 8.94 -12.92 -5.46
C LEU A 60 9.31 -12.55 -6.90
N ASN A 61 10.53 -12.87 -7.33
CA ASN A 61 10.96 -12.61 -8.71
C ASN A 61 10.12 -13.39 -9.73
N THR A 62 9.84 -14.67 -9.47
CA THR A 62 8.92 -15.45 -10.30
C THR A 62 7.52 -14.85 -10.34
N THR A 63 7.02 -14.37 -9.20
CA THR A 63 5.72 -13.70 -9.10
C THR A 63 5.69 -12.44 -9.97
N TYR A 64 6.72 -11.58 -9.90
CA TYR A 64 6.80 -10.40 -10.75
C TYR A 64 6.91 -10.74 -12.23
N ARG A 65 7.63 -11.79 -12.61
CA ARG A 65 7.66 -12.26 -14.01
C ARG A 65 6.30 -12.74 -14.49
N ASN A 66 5.55 -13.43 -13.64
CA ASN A 66 4.21 -13.93 -13.99
C ASN A 66 3.17 -12.82 -14.09
N LEU A 67 3.36 -11.72 -13.33
CA LEU A 67 2.50 -10.53 -13.37
C LEU A 67 2.95 -9.48 -14.38
N ALA A 68 4.09 -9.70 -15.05
CA ALA A 68 4.67 -8.71 -15.95
C ALA A 68 3.78 -8.52 -17.18
N ASP A 69 3.11 -7.38 -17.22
CA ASP A 69 2.29 -6.94 -18.32
C ASP A 69 2.50 -5.42 -18.53
N ASP A 70 2.31 -4.93 -19.74
CA ASP A 70 2.59 -3.54 -20.12
C ASP A 70 1.65 -2.52 -19.46
N ASN A 71 0.48 -3.00 -19.04
CA ASN A 71 -0.57 -2.22 -18.43
C ASN A 71 -0.69 -2.43 -16.91
N VAL A 72 0.15 -3.27 -16.31
CA VAL A 72 0.18 -3.54 -14.87
C VAL A 72 1.31 -2.76 -14.23
N THR A 73 0.99 -1.97 -13.20
CA THR A 73 1.97 -1.28 -12.37
C THR A 73 1.82 -1.74 -10.93
N ILE A 74 2.92 -2.15 -10.31
CA ILE A 74 2.96 -2.58 -8.90
C ILE A 74 3.73 -1.54 -8.10
N HIS A 75 3.11 -1.02 -7.04
CA HIS A 75 3.75 -0.16 -6.04
C HIS A 75 3.88 -0.93 -4.73
N THR A 76 5.04 -0.80 -4.09
CA THR A 76 5.29 -1.34 -2.75
C THR A 76 5.55 -0.19 -1.80
N HIS A 77 4.75 -0.09 -0.75
CA HIS A 77 4.93 0.89 0.31
C HIS A 77 5.34 0.16 1.58
N LEU A 78 6.53 0.48 2.08
CA LEU A 78 7.01 -0.01 3.38
C LEU A 78 6.71 1.04 4.44
N ILE A 79 5.91 0.68 5.42
CA ILE A 79 5.63 1.49 6.60
C ILE A 79 6.35 0.86 7.78
N ARG A 80 7.35 1.56 8.31
CA ARG A 80 8.03 1.19 9.55
C ARG A 80 7.47 2.04 10.69
N HIS A 81 6.84 1.39 11.66
CA HIS A 81 6.25 2.07 12.81
C HIS A 81 6.63 1.36 14.11
N ALA A 82 6.48 2.06 15.24
CA ALA A 82 6.68 1.45 16.55
C ALA A 82 5.66 0.32 16.74
N ASP A 83 6.11 -0.82 17.24
CA ASP A 83 5.20 -1.90 17.62
C ASP A 83 4.40 -1.44 18.84
N LEU A 84 3.07 -1.45 18.70
CA LEU A 84 2.15 -1.04 19.76
C LEU A 84 1.88 -2.18 20.76
N GLY A 85 2.54 -3.33 20.61
CA GLY A 85 2.65 -4.33 21.67
C GLY A 85 1.39 -5.17 21.87
N ALA A 86 0.52 -5.28 20.86
CA ALA A 86 -0.64 -6.17 20.88
C ALA A 86 -0.15 -7.63 20.96
N THR A 87 0.10 -8.10 22.17
CA THR A 87 0.60 -9.45 22.41
C THR A 87 -0.60 -10.37 22.55
N PRO A 88 -0.71 -11.44 21.75
CA PRO A 88 -1.79 -12.40 21.90
C PRO A 88 -1.71 -13.06 23.29
N ALA A 89 -2.86 -13.35 23.89
CA ALA A 89 -2.92 -14.07 25.16
C ALA A 89 -2.27 -15.46 25.01
N ARG A 90 -1.21 -15.72 25.78
CA ARG A 90 -0.53 -17.02 25.78
C ARG A 90 -0.94 -17.84 27.00
N ARG A 91 -1.10 -19.15 26.80
CA ARG A 91 -1.29 -20.12 27.88
C ARG A 91 -0.07 -21.01 27.97
N PHE A 92 0.65 -20.93 29.09
CA PHE A 92 1.81 -21.77 29.35
C PHE A 92 1.42 -22.98 30.17
N ARG A 93 2.03 -24.13 29.87
CA ARG A 93 1.80 -25.39 30.59
C ARG A 93 2.66 -25.53 31.85
N SER A 94 3.74 -24.74 31.99
CA SER A 94 4.67 -24.81 33.11
C SER A 94 4.97 -23.42 33.67
N GLY A 95 5.23 -23.34 34.98
CA GLY A 95 5.62 -22.09 35.64
C GLY A 95 6.95 -21.54 35.12
N PHE A 96 7.88 -22.41 34.72
CA PHE A 96 9.13 -21.99 34.08
C PHE A 96 8.89 -21.26 32.76
N ALA A 97 8.03 -21.80 31.89
CA ALA A 97 7.76 -21.18 30.59
C ALA A 97 7.10 -19.80 30.76
N HIS A 98 6.25 -19.65 31.78
CA HIS A 98 5.66 -18.37 32.14
C HIS A 98 6.72 -17.37 32.61
N ALA A 99 7.56 -17.76 33.59
CA ALA A 99 8.62 -16.90 34.12
C ALA A 99 9.66 -16.51 33.05
N LEU A 100 9.95 -17.42 32.11
CA LEU A 100 10.83 -17.15 30.97
C LEU A 100 10.22 -16.10 30.02
N ASP A 101 8.93 -16.22 29.70
CA ASP A 101 8.23 -15.25 28.87
C ASP A 101 8.23 -13.87 29.54
N ASP A 102 7.90 -13.78 30.82
CA ASP A 102 7.90 -12.53 31.58
C ASP A 102 9.28 -11.87 31.56
N ALA A 103 10.34 -12.61 31.92
CA ALA A 103 11.71 -12.10 31.92
C ALA A 103 12.18 -11.67 30.52
N TYR A 104 11.74 -12.38 29.47
CA TYR A 104 12.06 -12.02 28.09
C TYR A 104 11.35 -10.72 27.67
N ARG A 105 10.08 -10.56 28.05
CA ARG A 105 9.31 -9.33 27.75
C ARG A 105 9.92 -8.12 28.45
N ASP A 106 10.25 -8.24 29.73
CA ASP A 106 10.83 -7.16 30.52
C ASP A 106 12.22 -6.73 30.05
N LYS A 107 13.00 -7.65 29.48
CA LYS A 107 14.38 -7.35 29.07
C LYS A 107 14.54 -7.07 27.58
N VAL A 108 13.84 -7.81 26.73
CA VAL A 108 14.02 -7.77 25.27
C VAL A 108 12.94 -6.92 24.62
N LEU A 109 11.68 -7.13 25.00
CA LEU A 109 10.55 -6.41 24.40
C LEU A 109 10.24 -5.06 25.06
N ALA A 110 10.85 -4.75 26.22
CA ALA A 110 10.72 -3.45 26.87
C ALA A 110 11.37 -2.30 26.07
N SER A 111 12.27 -2.63 25.13
CA SER A 111 12.83 -1.67 24.19
C SER A 111 11.83 -1.31 23.09
N ARG A 112 12.03 -0.16 22.43
CA ARG A 112 11.15 0.29 21.34
C ARG A 112 11.35 -0.60 20.11
N LEU A 113 10.49 -1.59 19.96
CA LEU A 113 10.44 -2.44 18.77
C LEU A 113 9.76 -1.72 17.61
N TYR A 114 10.14 -2.13 16.40
CA TYR A 114 9.54 -1.62 15.17
C TYR A 114 8.96 -2.77 14.37
N ARG A 115 7.77 -2.55 13.82
CA ARG A 115 7.15 -3.44 12.84
C ARG A 115 7.26 -2.82 11.46
N ASN A 116 7.50 -3.69 10.49
CA ASN A 116 7.43 -3.35 9.08
C ASN A 116 6.11 -3.89 8.55
N ASP A 117 5.30 -3.04 7.96
CA ASP A 117 4.10 -3.42 7.21
C ASP A 117 4.26 -3.01 5.75
N TYR A 118 3.86 -3.91 4.86
CA TYR A 118 3.90 -3.68 3.42
C TYR A 118 2.49 -3.47 2.90
N PHE A 119 2.29 -2.38 2.16
CA PHE A 119 1.10 -2.15 1.36
C PHE A 119 1.47 -2.26 -0.10
N ILE A 120 0.95 -3.30 -0.75
CA ILE A 120 1.19 -3.57 -2.16
C ILE A 120 -0.03 -3.08 -2.93
N SER A 121 0.19 -2.13 -3.82
CA SER A 121 -0.84 -1.61 -4.72
C SER A 121 -0.61 -2.13 -6.13
N MET A 122 -1.66 -2.62 -6.76
CA MET A 122 -1.67 -3.03 -8.16
C MET A 122 -2.59 -2.10 -8.93
N VAL A 123 -2.05 -1.46 -9.97
CA VAL A 123 -2.80 -0.61 -10.89
C VAL A 123 -2.82 -1.25 -12.25
N VAL A 124 -4.02 -1.55 -12.76
CA VAL A 124 -4.23 -2.09 -14.10
C VAL A 124 -4.82 -0.99 -14.97
N SER A 125 -4.06 -0.54 -15.96
CA SER A 125 -4.50 0.51 -16.89
C SER A 125 -5.26 -0.09 -18.09
N PRO A 126 -6.24 0.63 -18.65
CA PRO A 126 -6.86 0.22 -19.91
C PRO A 126 -5.79 0.17 -21.02
N ARG A 127 -5.78 -0.91 -21.79
CA ARG A 127 -4.95 -0.99 -22.99
C ARG A 127 -5.51 -0.04 -24.04
N SER A 128 -4.78 1.03 -24.33
CA SER A 128 -5.10 1.90 -25.46
C SER A 128 -4.34 1.43 -26.70
N PRO A 129 -5.00 1.29 -27.87
CA PRO A 129 -4.31 0.98 -29.13
C PRO A 129 -3.19 1.96 -29.50
N LEU A 130 -3.19 3.17 -28.90
CA LEU A 130 -2.26 4.26 -29.20
C LEU A 130 -1.21 4.49 -28.09
N GLY A 131 -1.08 3.58 -27.13
CA GLY A 131 -0.15 3.71 -26.01
C GLY A 131 -0.63 4.70 -24.93
N THR A 132 -0.22 4.43 -23.69
CA THR A 132 -0.67 5.13 -22.47
C THR A 132 -0.34 6.63 -22.45
N GLY A 133 0.64 7.09 -23.26
CA GLY A 133 1.03 8.50 -23.37
C GLY A 133 0.08 9.36 -24.19
N LEU A 134 -0.46 8.82 -25.29
CA LEU A 134 -1.39 9.55 -26.17
C LEU A 134 -2.79 9.59 -25.57
N ALA A 135 -3.31 8.46 -25.07
CA ALA A 135 -4.64 8.42 -24.45
C ALA A 135 -4.81 9.46 -23.32
N ARG A 136 -3.79 9.64 -22.46
CA ARG A 136 -3.80 10.66 -21.39
C ARG A 136 -3.81 12.11 -21.91
N LYS A 137 -3.14 12.39 -23.04
CA LYS A 137 -3.17 13.73 -23.66
C LYS A 137 -4.54 14.02 -24.27
N TRP A 138 -5.16 13.03 -24.93
CA TRP A 138 -6.46 13.16 -25.57
C TRP A 138 -7.61 13.27 -24.55
N ALA A 139 -7.58 12.49 -23.46
CA ALA A 139 -8.55 12.60 -22.37
C ALA A 139 -8.50 13.98 -21.68
N ARG A 140 -7.30 14.55 -21.50
CA ARG A 140 -7.12 15.91 -20.96
C ARG A 140 -7.62 17.01 -21.91
N LEU A 141 -7.47 16.80 -23.23
CA LEU A 141 -8.01 17.71 -24.25
C LEU A 141 -9.54 17.69 -24.30
N GLY A 142 -10.15 16.51 -24.20
CA GLY A 142 -11.62 16.38 -24.14
C GLY A 142 -12.25 17.00 -22.89
N ARG A 143 -11.54 16.99 -21.74
CA ARG A 143 -12.03 17.60 -20.49
C ARG A 143 -12.00 19.14 -20.54
N LYS A 144 -11.11 19.75 -21.31
CA LYS A 144 -11.04 21.21 -21.49
C LYS A 144 -12.22 21.79 -22.29
N SER A 145 -12.95 20.97 -23.04
CA SER A 145 -14.09 21.41 -23.84
C SER A 145 -15.43 21.43 -23.07
N ALA A 146 -15.52 20.73 -21.93
CA ALA A 146 -16.75 20.69 -21.13
C ALA A 146 -16.87 21.87 -20.15
N GLU A 147 -15.74 22.42 -19.68
CA GLU A 147 -15.73 23.54 -18.71
C GLU A 147 -16.02 24.91 -19.35
N ALA A 148 -16.06 24.98 -20.70
CA ALA A 148 -16.40 26.19 -21.45
C ALA A 148 -17.88 26.30 -21.85
N ALA A 149 -18.69 25.26 -21.59
CA ALA A 149 -20.09 25.21 -22.00
C ALA A 149 -21.10 25.60 -20.88
N ASP A 150 -20.65 25.67 -19.62
CA ASP A 150 -21.48 26.00 -18.45
C ASP A 150 -21.37 27.48 -18.02
N GLY A 151 -20.89 28.35 -18.93
CA GLY A 151 -20.58 29.76 -18.67
C GLY A 151 -21.38 30.78 -19.48
N LEU A 152 -22.60 30.45 -19.92
CA LEU A 152 -23.54 31.39 -20.54
C LEU A 152 -24.91 31.33 -19.85
#